data_AF-A0A453GY30-F1
#
_entry.id   AF-A0A453GY30-F1
#
_cell.length_a   1.000
_cell.length_b   1.000
_cell.length_c   1.000
_cell.angle_alpha   90.00
_cell.angle_beta   90.00
_cell.angle_gamma   90.00
#
_symmetry.space_group_name_H-M   'P 1'
#
loop_
_entity.id
_entity.type
_entity.pdbx_description
1 polymer ?
#
loop_
_entity_poly.entity_id
_entity_poly.type
_entity_poly.pdbx_seq_one_letter_code
_entity_poly.pdbx_strand_id
1 'polypeptide(L)'
;EDWARGKKHADEDDGSASWRKRKKHFFILSNSGKPIYSRYGDEHRLAGFSATLQAIVSFVENSGDHIKFVRAGKHQIVFLVKGPIYLVCISCTEETFEGLRGQLELMYGQMLLILTKSVNRCFEKNPKFDMAPLLGGTDAVFLSLIRAFSWNPATFLHAYTCLPLAQATRQAASAVLQDIADSGVLFALLMCDHKVISLVGAQKATLHPDDILLLANFILSSESFRTSESFSPICLPRYNPMAFLYAYVHFFDENTYLTLLTPRSDAFFDLKDSR
;
A
#
# COMPACT_ATOMS: atom_id res chain seq x y z
N GLU A 1 2.19 18.67 16.56
CA GLU A 1 3.59 18.33 16.22
C GLU A 1 3.76 18.51 14.72
N ASP A 2 4.70 19.35 14.30
CA ASP A 2 4.90 19.75 12.90
C ASP A 2 5.15 18.55 11.98
N TRP A 3 4.14 18.24 11.17
CA TRP A 3 4.19 17.19 10.18
C TRP A 3 4.95 17.70 8.95
N ALA A 4 6.26 17.45 8.90
CA ALA A 4 7.02 17.68 7.68
C ALA A 4 6.47 16.75 6.57
N ARG A 5 5.64 17.35 5.71
CA ARG A 5 4.89 16.77 4.56
C ARG A 5 5.78 16.31 3.40
N GLY A 6 7.10 16.41 3.55
CA GLY A 6 8.08 15.98 2.56
C GLY A 6 8.84 14.74 3.01
N LYS A 7 9.52 14.11 2.04
CA LYS A 7 10.42 13.00 2.31
C LYS A 7 11.45 13.39 3.37
N LYS A 8 11.43 12.70 4.52
CA LYS A 8 12.33 13.01 5.63
C LYS A 8 13.76 12.65 5.25
N HIS A 9 14.69 13.56 5.53
CA HIS A 9 16.14 13.38 5.31
C HIS A 9 16.52 13.22 3.83
N ALA A 10 15.96 14.04 2.94
CA ALA A 10 16.25 14.01 1.50
C ALA A 10 17.73 14.34 1.16
N ASP A 11 18.46 14.94 2.10
CA ASP A 11 19.89 15.22 2.00
C ASP A 11 20.77 13.98 2.29
N GLU A 12 20.23 12.97 2.99
CA GLU A 12 20.96 11.76 3.37
C GLU A 12 21.17 10.79 2.18
N ASP A 13 22.30 10.10 2.21
CA ASP A 13 22.73 9.04 1.30
C ASP A 13 23.29 7.82 2.07
N ASP A 14 23.79 6.82 1.36
CA ASP A 14 24.38 5.63 1.97
C ASP A 14 25.76 5.90 2.61
N GLY A 15 26.38 7.06 2.40
CA GLY A 15 27.58 7.53 3.11
C GLY A 15 27.26 8.18 4.46
N SER A 16 26.03 8.64 4.64
CA SER A 16 25.58 9.41 5.80
C SER A 16 25.52 8.55 7.06
N ALA A 17 26.24 8.96 8.12
CA ALA A 17 26.30 8.20 9.37
C ALA A 17 24.93 8.11 10.08
N SER A 18 24.09 9.15 9.96
CA SER A 18 22.72 9.17 10.49
C SER A 18 21.81 8.17 9.78
N TRP A 19 21.97 8.04 8.46
CA TRP A 19 21.26 7.08 7.63
C TRP A 19 21.63 5.64 8.01
N ARG A 20 22.93 5.34 8.10
CA ARG A 20 23.44 4.00 8.50
C ARG A 20 23.06 3.57 9.91
N LYS A 21 22.79 4.52 10.82
CA LYS A 21 22.38 4.24 12.20
C LYS A 21 20.92 3.79 12.32
N ARG A 22 20.09 3.93 11.27
CA ARG A 22 18.69 3.53 11.32
C ARG A 22 18.58 2.02 11.44
N LYS A 23 17.66 1.57 12.28
CA LYS A 23 17.48 0.13 12.52
C LYS A 23 16.79 -0.59 11.38
N LYS A 24 16.10 0.11 10.48
CA LYS A 24 15.23 -0.51 9.48
C LYS A 24 14.98 0.37 8.26
N HIS A 25 15.46 -0.07 7.10
CA HIS A 25 15.24 0.55 5.79
C HIS A 25 14.28 -0.29 4.94
N PHE A 26 13.57 0.39 4.06
CA PHE A 26 12.80 -0.22 2.99
C PHE A 26 13.15 0.46 1.68
N PHE A 27 13.25 -0.35 0.62
CA PHE A 27 13.52 0.07 -0.73
C PHE A 27 12.56 -0.63 -1.69
N ILE A 28 12.16 0.08 -2.73
CA ILE A 28 11.54 -0.48 -3.94
C ILE A 28 12.44 -0.04 -5.09
N LEU A 29 12.84 -0.97 -5.94
CA LEU A 29 13.65 -0.71 -7.12
C LEU A 29 13.22 -1.60 -8.30
N SER A 30 13.55 -1.18 -9.52
CA SER A 30 13.30 -1.99 -10.70
C SER A 30 14.34 -3.11 -10.84
N ASN A 31 14.06 -4.09 -11.71
CA ASN A 31 15.01 -5.11 -12.13
C ASN A 31 16.26 -4.56 -12.85
N SER A 32 16.22 -3.30 -13.30
CA SER A 32 17.37 -2.55 -13.83
C SER A 32 18.13 -1.75 -12.76
N GLY A 33 17.75 -1.88 -11.50
CA GLY A 33 18.42 -1.25 -10.35
C GLY A 33 18.02 0.20 -10.13
N LYS A 34 17.00 0.71 -10.84
CA LYS A 34 16.51 2.08 -10.65
C LYS A 34 15.74 2.18 -9.34
N PRO A 35 16.06 3.13 -8.46
CA PRO A 35 15.31 3.36 -7.24
C PRO A 35 13.91 3.88 -7.57
N ILE A 36 12.90 3.32 -6.91
CA ILE A 36 11.48 3.70 -7.04
C ILE A 36 10.98 4.35 -5.75
N TYR A 37 11.37 3.80 -4.60
CA TYR A 37 11.02 4.31 -3.29
C TYR A 37 12.13 3.99 -2.29
N SER A 38 12.44 4.92 -1.39
CA SER A 38 13.21 4.66 -0.17
C SER A 38 12.56 5.31 1.05
N ARG A 39 12.56 4.60 2.18
CA ARG A 39 12.02 5.13 3.44
C ARG A 39 12.78 6.37 3.95
N TYR A 40 14.09 6.39 3.73
CA TYR A 40 15.02 7.43 4.19
C TYR A 40 16.04 7.73 3.10
N GLY A 41 16.49 8.99 3.01
CA GLY A 41 17.38 9.44 1.94
C GLY A 41 16.64 9.66 0.63
N ASP A 42 17.19 10.45 -0.28
CA ASP A 42 16.63 10.66 -1.62
C ASP A 42 16.92 9.45 -2.55
N GLU A 43 15.96 9.06 -3.41
CA GLU A 43 16.13 7.94 -4.34
C GLU A 43 17.32 8.13 -5.27
N HIS A 44 17.50 9.33 -5.83
CA HIS A 44 18.56 9.59 -6.80
C HIS A 44 19.94 9.48 -6.14
N ARG A 45 20.09 9.98 -4.90
CA ARG A 45 21.32 9.81 -4.11
C ARG A 45 21.61 8.35 -3.79
N LEU A 46 20.56 7.53 -3.63
CA LEU A 46 20.66 6.09 -3.32
C LEU A 46 20.69 5.19 -4.57
N ALA A 47 20.89 5.74 -5.76
CA ALA A 47 20.91 4.98 -7.00
C ALA A 47 22.05 3.94 -7.04
N GLY A 48 23.26 4.30 -6.57
CA GLY A 48 24.38 3.36 -6.49
C GLY A 48 24.13 2.21 -5.52
N PHE A 49 23.50 2.51 -4.38
CA PHE A 49 23.10 1.50 -3.41
C PHE A 49 22.02 0.55 -3.97
N SER A 50 21.04 1.11 -4.69
CA SER A 50 19.99 0.33 -5.36
C SER A 50 20.54 -0.59 -6.45
N ALA A 51 21.50 -0.11 -7.24
CA ALA A 51 22.22 -0.93 -8.22
C ALA A 51 22.97 -2.10 -7.55
N THR A 52 23.54 -1.87 -6.36
CA THR A 52 24.20 -2.93 -5.58
C THR A 52 23.20 -3.99 -5.12
N LEU A 53 22.02 -3.58 -4.61
CA LEU A 53 20.96 -4.52 -4.23
C LEU A 53 20.47 -5.35 -5.42
N GLN A 54 20.29 -4.71 -6.58
CA GLN A 54 19.92 -5.39 -7.81
C GLN A 54 20.99 -6.40 -8.24
N ALA A 55 22.27 -6.03 -8.19
CA ALA A 55 23.37 -6.91 -8.58
C ALA A 55 23.42 -8.18 -7.72
N ILE A 56 23.13 -8.07 -6.42
CA ILE A 56 23.02 -9.24 -5.53
C ILE A 56 21.89 -10.18 -6.00
N VAL A 57 20.72 -9.63 -6.33
CA VAL A 57 19.59 -10.43 -6.85
C VAL A 57 19.99 -11.14 -8.15
N SER A 58 20.54 -10.41 -9.11
CA SER A 58 20.93 -10.96 -10.41
C SER A 58 22.04 -12.02 -10.31
N PHE A 59 22.99 -11.88 -9.39
CA PHE A 59 24.04 -12.88 -9.18
C PHE A 59 23.46 -14.24 -8.78
N VAL A 60 22.47 -14.24 -7.87
CA VAL A 60 21.81 -15.47 -7.41
C VAL A 60 20.89 -16.04 -8.48
N GLU A 61 20.13 -15.19 -9.19
CA GLU A 61 19.27 -15.61 -10.31
C GLU A 61 20.07 -16.27 -11.44
N ASN A 62 21.25 -15.73 -11.78
CA ASN A 62 22.15 -16.33 -12.79
C ASN A 62 22.69 -17.70 -12.38
N SER A 63 22.66 -18.03 -11.10
CA SER A 63 23.04 -19.35 -10.57
C SER A 63 21.86 -20.35 -10.57
N GLY A 64 20.68 -19.92 -11.04
CA GLY A 64 19.47 -20.75 -11.08
C GLY A 64 18.72 -20.82 -9.74
N ASP A 65 19.00 -19.91 -8.81
CA ASP A 65 18.34 -19.84 -7.49
C ASP A 65 17.66 -18.48 -7.27
N HIS A 66 16.87 -18.34 -6.21
CA HIS A 66 16.18 -17.11 -5.85
C HIS A 66 16.57 -16.65 -4.44
N ILE A 67 17.14 -15.45 -4.36
CA ILE A 67 17.51 -14.87 -3.08
C ILE A 67 16.27 -14.58 -2.22
N LYS A 68 16.31 -15.03 -0.97
CA LYS A 68 15.28 -14.73 0.03
C LYS A 68 15.75 -13.70 1.03
N PHE A 69 16.87 -13.95 1.68
CA PHE A 69 17.50 -13.01 2.58
C PHE A 69 19.00 -13.27 2.73
N VAL A 70 19.73 -12.26 3.20
CA VAL A 70 21.13 -12.34 3.63
C VAL A 70 21.20 -11.92 5.08
N ARG A 71 22.01 -12.61 5.88
CA ARG A 71 22.30 -12.23 7.27
C ARG A 71 23.76 -11.77 7.38
N ALA A 72 23.95 -10.55 7.86
CA ALA A 72 25.26 -9.93 8.06
C ALA A 72 25.36 -9.39 9.49
N GLY A 73 25.92 -10.21 10.39
CA GLY A 73 25.91 -9.94 11.83
C GLY A 73 24.47 -9.77 12.35
N LYS A 74 24.17 -8.62 12.94
CA LYS A 74 22.82 -8.28 13.43
C LYS A 74 21.84 -7.81 12.35
N HIS A 75 22.29 -7.64 11.10
CA HIS A 75 21.43 -7.18 10.02
C HIS A 75 20.86 -8.36 9.22
N GLN A 76 19.59 -8.25 8.88
CA GLN A 76 18.89 -9.12 7.94
C GLN A 76 18.43 -8.28 6.75
N ILE A 77 18.86 -8.69 5.55
CA ILE A 77 18.50 -8.08 4.28
C ILE A 77 17.50 -9.03 3.61
N VAL A 78 16.22 -8.71 3.62
CA VAL A 78 15.14 -9.52 3.05
C VAL A 78 14.77 -8.99 1.67
N PHE A 79 14.68 -9.88 0.69
CA PHE A 79 14.34 -9.57 -0.69
C PHE A 79 12.97 -10.15 -1.05
N LEU A 80 12.17 -9.37 -1.77
CA LEU A 80 10.92 -9.80 -2.37
C LEU A 80 10.91 -9.39 -3.85
N VAL A 81 11.06 -10.37 -4.74
CA VAL A 81 11.09 -10.18 -6.19
C VAL A 81 9.70 -10.43 -6.78
N LYS A 82 9.10 -9.42 -7.41
CA LYS A 82 7.78 -9.46 -8.07
C LYS A 82 7.89 -9.04 -9.54
N GLY A 83 8.39 -9.94 -10.38
CA GLY A 83 8.64 -9.64 -11.79
C GLY A 83 9.70 -8.53 -11.90
N PRO A 84 9.40 -7.39 -12.55
CA PRO A 84 10.37 -6.31 -12.72
C PRO A 84 10.55 -5.42 -11.49
N ILE A 85 9.85 -5.70 -10.38
CA ILE A 85 9.85 -4.86 -9.17
C ILE A 85 10.43 -5.65 -8.00
N TYR A 86 11.51 -5.14 -7.42
CA TYR A 86 12.19 -5.73 -6.28
C TYR A 86 11.96 -4.85 -5.05
N LEU A 87 11.49 -5.46 -3.97
CA LEU A 87 11.34 -4.81 -2.68
C LEU A 87 12.36 -5.39 -1.72
N VAL A 88 13.03 -4.51 -0.96
CA VAL A 88 14.10 -4.92 -0.05
C VAL A 88 13.88 -4.28 1.33
N CYS A 89 13.98 -5.08 2.38
CA CYS A 89 14.02 -4.60 3.76
C CYS A 89 15.40 -4.90 4.35
N ILE A 90 16.08 -3.88 4.87
CA ILE A 90 17.32 -4.05 5.64
C ILE A 90 17.01 -3.73 7.09
N SER A 91 17.06 -4.71 7.98
CA SER A 91 16.69 -4.53 9.38
C SER A 91 17.74 -5.08 10.34
N CYS A 92 18.01 -4.37 11.43
CA CYS A 92 18.65 -4.92 12.63
C CYS A 92 17.71 -4.90 13.85
N THR A 93 16.40 -5.00 13.60
CA THR A 93 15.40 -5.32 14.63
C THR A 93 15.36 -6.83 14.88
N GLU A 94 14.59 -7.26 15.89
CA GLU A 94 14.42 -8.67 16.26
C GLU A 94 13.28 -9.37 15.48
N GLU A 95 12.78 -8.74 14.40
CA GLU A 95 11.70 -9.29 13.59
C GLU A 95 12.16 -10.51 12.77
N THR A 96 11.28 -11.49 12.64
CA THR A 96 11.55 -12.71 11.87
C THR A 96 11.61 -12.41 10.37
N PHE A 97 12.21 -13.33 9.61
CA PHE A 97 12.21 -13.26 8.15
C PHE A 97 10.78 -13.17 7.59
N GLU A 98 9.86 -13.98 8.12
CA GLU A 98 8.46 -14.02 7.71
C GLU A 98 7.75 -12.69 7.99
N GLY A 99 8.00 -12.07 9.15
CA GLY A 99 7.43 -10.78 9.50
C GLY A 99 7.91 -9.66 8.57
N LEU A 100 9.22 -9.59 8.32
CA LEU A 100 9.79 -8.60 7.39
C LEU A 100 9.33 -8.84 5.94
N ARG A 101 9.23 -10.11 5.52
CA ARG A 101 8.70 -10.47 4.20
C ARG A 101 7.23 -10.09 4.06
N GLY A 102 6.40 -10.32 5.08
CA GLY A 102 4.99 -9.92 5.08
C GLY A 102 4.80 -8.40 4.93
N GLN A 103 5.67 -7.62 5.55
CA GLN A 103 5.69 -6.16 5.37
C GLN A 103 6.04 -5.74 3.94
N LEU A 104 7.00 -6.42 3.30
CA LEU A 104 7.30 -6.19 1.88
C LEU A 104 6.10 -6.58 0.98
N GLU A 105 5.39 -7.65 1.30
CA GLU A 105 4.17 -8.04 0.57
C GLU A 105 3.07 -6.97 0.69
N LEU A 106 2.86 -6.39 1.89
CA LEU A 106 1.93 -5.28 2.07
C LEU A 106 2.38 -4.00 1.35
N MET A 107 3.68 -3.68 1.34
CA MET A 107 4.19 -2.55 0.57
C MET A 107 3.98 -2.74 -0.93
N TYR A 108 4.19 -3.95 -1.46
CA TYR A 108 3.86 -4.27 -2.84
C TYR A 108 2.35 -4.14 -3.11
N GLY A 109 1.52 -4.62 -2.19
CA GLY A 109 0.07 -4.43 -2.23
C GLY A 109 -0.34 -2.95 -2.30
N GLN A 110 0.27 -2.10 -1.48
CA GLN A 110 0.00 -0.66 -1.48
C GLN A 110 0.35 -0.01 -2.82
N MET A 111 1.48 -0.40 -3.41
CA MET A 111 1.89 0.07 -4.73
C MET A 111 0.90 -0.40 -5.80
N LEU A 112 0.44 -1.65 -5.74
CA LEU A 112 -0.59 -2.15 -6.65
C LEU A 112 -1.92 -1.42 -6.47
N LEU A 113 -2.32 -1.08 -5.25
CA LEU A 113 -3.53 -0.27 -5.00
C LEU A 113 -3.49 1.06 -5.75
N ILE A 114 -2.31 1.68 -5.84
CA ILE A 114 -2.11 2.96 -6.53
C ILE A 114 -2.03 2.78 -8.06
N LEU A 115 -1.32 1.76 -8.57
CA LEU A 115 -0.95 1.67 -10.00
C LEU A 115 -1.50 0.48 -10.79
N THR A 116 -2.04 -0.54 -10.13
CA THR A 116 -2.30 -1.90 -10.65
C THR A 116 -1.04 -2.66 -11.08
N LYS A 117 -1.19 -3.97 -11.29
CA LYS A 117 -0.14 -4.87 -11.81
C LYS A 117 0.10 -4.65 -13.31
N SER A 118 -0.75 -3.89 -14.00
CA SER A 118 -0.56 -3.57 -15.41
C SER A 118 0.73 -2.77 -15.67
N VAL A 119 1.30 -2.12 -14.64
CA VAL A 119 2.61 -1.46 -14.70
C VAL A 119 3.74 -2.39 -15.17
N ASN A 120 3.62 -3.70 -14.94
CA ASN A 120 4.60 -4.67 -15.45
C ASN A 120 4.71 -4.64 -16.98
N ARG A 121 3.61 -4.35 -17.70
CA ARG A 121 3.62 -4.21 -19.17
C ARG A 121 4.50 -3.05 -19.63
N CYS A 122 4.68 -2.02 -18.82
CA CYS A 122 5.59 -0.91 -19.12
C CYS A 122 7.03 -1.39 -19.14
N PHE A 123 7.41 -2.28 -18.22
CA PHE A 123 8.75 -2.88 -18.17
C PHE A 123 8.97 -3.91 -19.29
N GLU A 124 7.95 -4.68 -19.66
CA GLU A 124 8.01 -5.58 -20.83
C GLU A 124 8.29 -4.81 -22.12
N LYS A 125 7.66 -3.64 -22.29
CA LYS A 125 7.87 -2.76 -23.46
C LYS A 125 9.20 -2.02 -23.39
N ASN A 126 9.59 -1.57 -22.20
CA ASN A 126 10.82 -0.83 -21.98
C ASN A 126 11.46 -1.23 -20.64
N PRO A 127 12.50 -2.08 -20.64
CA PRO A 127 13.21 -2.48 -19.42
C PRO A 127 13.85 -1.30 -18.65
N LYS A 128 14.03 -0.15 -19.31
CA LYS A 128 14.53 1.10 -18.70
C LYS A 128 13.40 2.03 -18.26
N PHE A 129 12.15 1.59 -18.25
CA PHE A 129 11.02 2.37 -17.77
C PHE A 129 11.28 2.89 -16.35
N ASP A 130 10.95 4.17 -16.13
CA ASP A 130 11.03 4.80 -14.81
C ASP A 130 9.63 4.96 -14.27
N MET A 131 9.33 4.20 -13.21
CA MET A 131 8.01 4.22 -12.58
C MET A 131 7.93 5.14 -11.36
N ALA A 132 9.05 5.68 -10.86
CA ALA A 132 9.04 6.54 -9.69
C ALA A 132 8.08 7.74 -9.83
N PRO A 133 7.99 8.42 -11.00
CA PRO A 133 7.04 9.52 -11.19
C PRO A 133 5.57 9.11 -11.03
N LEU A 134 5.22 7.85 -11.30
CA LEU A 134 3.84 7.36 -11.14
C LEU A 134 3.42 7.26 -9.68
N LEU A 135 4.37 7.15 -8.74
CA LEU A 135 4.14 7.15 -7.30
C LEU A 135 4.37 8.53 -6.67
N GLY A 136 4.61 9.56 -7.47
CA GLY A 136 4.82 10.91 -6.98
C GLY A 136 3.68 11.38 -6.08
N GLY A 137 4.02 11.95 -4.92
CA GLY A 137 3.04 12.43 -3.94
C GLY A 137 2.44 11.35 -3.04
N THR A 138 2.88 10.09 -3.13
CA THR A 138 2.37 8.98 -2.30
C THR A 138 3.28 8.60 -1.13
N ASP A 139 4.34 9.37 -0.85
CA ASP A 139 5.27 9.14 0.26
C ASP A 139 4.57 9.00 1.62
N ALA A 140 3.55 9.83 1.87
CA ALA A 140 2.77 9.80 3.10
C ALA A 140 2.03 8.45 3.27
N VAL A 141 1.54 7.87 2.17
CA VAL A 141 0.83 6.58 2.15
C VAL A 141 1.78 5.45 2.57
N PHE A 142 2.96 5.37 1.95
CA PHE A 142 3.97 4.35 2.29
C PHE A 142 4.51 4.56 3.71
N LEU A 143 4.77 5.80 4.12
CA LEU A 143 5.25 6.11 5.46
C LEU A 143 4.23 5.75 6.54
N SER A 144 2.94 5.99 6.28
CA SER A 144 1.85 5.60 7.17
C SER A 144 1.79 4.08 7.32
N LEU A 145 1.84 3.34 6.21
CA LEU A 145 1.87 1.87 6.22
C LEU A 145 3.08 1.32 7.00
N ILE A 146 4.26 1.87 6.77
CA ILE A 146 5.48 1.46 7.46
C ILE A 146 5.38 1.71 8.98
N ARG A 147 4.70 2.79 9.40
CA ARG A 147 4.44 3.03 10.82
C ARG A 147 3.43 2.03 11.38
N ALA A 148 2.39 1.68 10.61
CA ALA A 148 1.39 0.71 11.00
C ALA A 148 2.00 -0.66 11.35
N PHE A 149 3.10 -1.06 10.69
CA PHE A 149 3.82 -2.30 11.04
C PHE A 149 4.31 -2.38 12.49
N SER A 150 4.45 -1.24 13.18
CA SER A 150 4.93 -1.21 14.58
C SER A 150 3.82 -1.28 15.62
N TRP A 151 2.56 -1.02 15.26
CA TRP A 151 1.47 -0.89 16.24
C TRP A 151 0.16 -1.56 15.83
N ASN A 152 -0.07 -1.79 14.54
CA ASN A 152 -1.33 -2.34 14.05
C ASN A 152 -1.20 -3.87 13.83
N PRO A 153 -1.79 -4.70 14.70
CA PRO A 153 -1.69 -6.17 14.58
C PRO A 153 -2.34 -6.71 13.30
N ALA A 154 -3.26 -5.96 12.69
CA ALA A 154 -3.89 -6.30 11.41
C ALA A 154 -2.85 -6.55 10.30
N THR A 155 -1.74 -5.79 10.32
CA THR A 155 -0.65 -5.91 9.33
C THR A 155 0.10 -7.24 9.42
N PHE A 156 0.11 -7.88 10.60
CA PHE A 156 0.73 -9.19 10.81
C PHE A 156 -0.26 -10.33 10.65
N LEU A 157 -1.50 -10.14 11.13
CA LEU A 157 -2.53 -11.17 11.16
C LEU A 157 -3.28 -11.33 9.84
N HIS A 158 -3.05 -10.46 8.85
CA HIS A 158 -3.84 -10.39 7.61
C HIS A 158 -5.34 -10.32 7.91
N ALA A 159 -5.70 -9.43 8.83
CA ALA A 159 -7.04 -9.26 9.37
C ALA A 159 -7.47 -7.79 9.30
N TYR A 160 -8.75 -7.50 9.52
CA TYR A 160 -9.24 -6.14 9.76
C TYR A 160 -9.92 -6.08 11.12
N THR A 161 -9.96 -4.90 11.73
CA THR A 161 -10.60 -4.70 13.03
C THR A 161 -12.02 -4.20 12.83
N CYS A 162 -13.01 -4.82 13.45
CA CYS A 162 -14.37 -4.29 13.50
C CYS A 162 -14.50 -3.25 14.61
N LEU A 163 -15.26 -2.18 14.40
CA LEU A 163 -15.64 -1.26 15.47
C LEU A 163 -16.68 -1.96 16.37
N PRO A 164 -16.45 -2.13 17.68
CA PRO A 164 -17.45 -2.72 18.58
C PRO A 164 -18.71 -1.85 18.65
N LEU A 165 -19.88 -2.44 18.36
CA LEU A 165 -21.17 -1.76 18.28
C LEU A 165 -22.29 -2.71 18.73
N ALA A 166 -23.41 -2.14 19.18
CA ALA A 166 -24.62 -2.90 19.42
C ALA A 166 -25.08 -3.61 18.14
N GLN A 167 -25.59 -4.83 18.28
CA GLN A 167 -26.02 -5.65 17.14
C GLN A 167 -27.05 -4.92 16.27
N ALA A 168 -28.05 -4.28 16.89
CA ALA A 168 -29.09 -3.53 16.18
C ALA A 168 -28.50 -2.41 15.31
N THR A 169 -27.53 -1.65 15.83
CA THR A 169 -26.85 -0.58 15.09
C THR A 169 -26.06 -1.13 13.90
N ARG A 170 -25.33 -2.24 14.09
CA ARG A 170 -24.60 -2.89 12.99
C ARG A 170 -25.56 -3.40 11.92
N GLN A 171 -26.64 -4.06 12.31
CA GLN A 171 -27.66 -4.57 11.39
C GLN A 171 -28.29 -3.44 10.57
N ALA A 172 -28.62 -2.32 11.21
CA ALA A 172 -29.14 -1.14 10.51
C ALA A 172 -28.13 -0.59 9.50
N ALA A 173 -26.86 -0.43 9.89
CA ALA A 173 -25.81 0.02 8.97
C ALA A 173 -25.61 -0.96 7.81
N SER A 174 -25.61 -2.27 8.07
CA SER A 174 -25.50 -3.29 7.02
C SER A 174 -26.68 -3.31 6.07
N ALA A 175 -27.91 -3.09 6.56
CA ALA A 175 -29.09 -2.99 5.70
C ALA A 175 -28.99 -1.80 4.74
N VAL A 176 -28.63 -0.61 5.25
CA VAL A 176 -28.43 0.58 4.41
C VAL A 176 -27.33 0.35 3.36
N LEU A 177 -26.19 -0.23 3.76
CA LEU A 177 -25.13 -0.55 2.79
C LEU A 177 -25.55 -1.62 1.77
N GLN A 178 -26.45 -2.53 2.14
CA GLN A 178 -26.99 -3.52 1.21
C GLN A 178 -27.89 -2.87 0.16
N ASP A 179 -28.76 -1.95 0.56
CA ASP A 179 -29.59 -1.19 -0.38
C ASP A 179 -28.73 -0.41 -1.39
N ILE A 180 -27.61 0.17 -0.93
CA ILE A 180 -26.63 0.84 -1.79
C ILE A 180 -25.91 -0.17 -2.71
N ALA A 181 -25.51 -1.34 -2.21
CA ALA A 181 -24.88 -2.36 -3.04
C ALA A 181 -25.82 -2.86 -4.16
N ASP A 182 -27.11 -2.96 -3.85
CA ASP A 182 -28.15 -3.40 -4.79
C ASP A 182 -28.42 -2.37 -5.92
N SER A 183 -27.98 -1.11 -5.75
CA SER A 183 -28.01 -0.09 -6.81
C SER A 183 -26.88 -0.23 -7.85
N GLY A 184 -26.01 -1.23 -7.70
CA GLY A 184 -24.93 -1.55 -8.64
C GLY A 184 -23.52 -1.22 -8.15
N VAL A 185 -23.35 -0.91 -6.86
CA VAL A 185 -22.03 -0.73 -6.23
C VAL A 185 -21.40 -2.09 -5.94
N LEU A 186 -20.13 -2.28 -6.31
CA LEU A 186 -19.44 -3.56 -6.12
C LEU A 186 -19.12 -3.83 -4.65
N PHE A 187 -18.59 -2.84 -3.93
CA PHE A 187 -18.37 -2.90 -2.49
C PHE A 187 -18.76 -1.60 -1.82
N ALA A 188 -19.46 -1.68 -0.69
CA ALA A 188 -19.79 -0.55 0.16
C ALA A 188 -19.17 -0.78 1.55
N LEU A 189 -18.36 0.17 2.01
CA LEU A 189 -17.65 0.12 3.28
C LEU A 189 -17.99 1.34 4.11
N LEU A 190 -18.49 1.11 5.32
CA LEU A 190 -18.60 2.15 6.34
C LEU A 190 -17.48 1.93 7.37
N MET A 191 -16.65 2.94 7.55
CA MET A 191 -15.40 2.87 8.31
C MET A 191 -15.34 3.96 9.37
N CYS A 192 -14.61 3.68 10.45
CA CYS A 192 -14.20 4.67 11.45
C CYS A 192 -12.70 4.47 11.71
N ASP A 193 -11.89 5.45 11.33
CA ASP A 193 -10.43 5.30 11.21
C ASP A 193 -10.09 4.02 10.41
N HIS A 194 -9.32 3.10 11.01
CA HIS A 194 -8.96 1.81 10.43
C HIS A 194 -9.93 0.68 10.77
N LYS A 195 -11.07 0.98 11.41
CA LYS A 195 -12.04 -0.02 11.88
C LYS A 195 -13.26 -0.09 10.97
N VAL A 196 -13.69 -1.31 10.66
CA VAL A 196 -14.89 -1.57 9.85
C VAL A 196 -16.14 -1.47 10.74
N ILE A 197 -17.05 -0.57 10.37
CA ILE A 197 -18.41 -0.52 10.94
C ILE A 197 -19.28 -1.55 10.23
N SER A 198 -19.32 -1.52 8.90
CA SER A 198 -20.06 -2.47 8.08
C SER A 198 -19.41 -2.57 6.70
N LEU A 199 -19.52 -3.74 6.07
CA LEU A 199 -18.98 -4.04 4.75
C LEU A 199 -20.00 -4.92 4.02
N VAL A 200 -20.37 -4.51 2.81
CA VAL A 200 -21.23 -5.28 1.92
C VAL A 200 -20.58 -5.35 0.54
N GLY A 201 -20.63 -6.53 -0.08
CA GLY A 201 -20.22 -6.73 -1.47
C GLY A 201 -21.39 -7.22 -2.31
N ALA A 202 -21.51 -6.71 -3.54
CA ALA A 202 -22.52 -7.16 -4.49
C ALA A 202 -22.40 -8.66 -4.73
N GLN A 203 -23.54 -9.34 -4.88
CA GLN A 203 -23.60 -10.78 -5.17
C GLN A 203 -22.78 -11.65 -4.19
N LYS A 204 -22.68 -11.23 -2.92
CA LYS A 204 -21.88 -11.88 -1.86
C LYS A 204 -20.37 -11.90 -2.15
N ALA A 205 -19.88 -10.98 -2.98
CA ALA A 205 -18.44 -10.79 -3.15
C ALA A 205 -17.78 -10.46 -1.81
N THR A 206 -16.65 -11.09 -1.53
CA THR A 206 -15.89 -10.88 -0.29
C THR A 206 -14.63 -10.08 -0.57
N LEU A 207 -14.35 -9.09 0.28
CA LEU A 207 -13.12 -8.32 0.20
C LEU A 207 -12.06 -8.90 1.14
N HIS A 208 -10.84 -9.08 0.64
CA HIS A 208 -9.74 -9.61 1.44
C HIS A 208 -9.32 -8.59 2.52
N PRO A 209 -8.95 -9.00 3.74
CA PRO A 209 -8.54 -8.08 4.80
C PRO A 209 -7.36 -7.15 4.42
N ASP A 210 -6.36 -7.67 3.72
CA ASP A 210 -5.26 -6.83 3.21
C ASP A 210 -5.77 -5.70 2.29
N ASP A 211 -6.74 -5.96 1.43
CA ASP A 211 -7.29 -4.91 0.54
C ASP A 211 -8.02 -3.83 1.35
N ILE A 212 -8.75 -4.22 2.41
CA ILE A 212 -9.39 -3.27 3.35
C ILE A 212 -8.34 -2.43 4.07
N LEU A 213 -7.27 -3.06 4.56
CA LEU A 213 -6.17 -2.41 5.27
C LEU A 213 -5.47 -1.39 4.38
N LEU A 214 -5.13 -1.78 3.15
CA LEU A 214 -4.43 -0.94 2.18
C LEU A 214 -5.31 0.22 1.71
N LEU A 215 -6.61 -0.02 1.50
CA LEU A 215 -7.58 1.01 1.14
C LEU A 215 -7.75 2.03 2.26
N ALA A 216 -7.93 1.58 3.51
CA ALA A 216 -8.02 2.48 4.66
C ALA A 216 -6.72 3.28 4.84
N ASN A 217 -5.55 2.65 4.70
CA ASN A 217 -4.27 3.35 4.77
C ASN A 217 -4.15 4.42 3.67
N PHE A 218 -4.55 4.11 2.44
CA PHE A 218 -4.54 5.05 1.32
C PHE A 218 -5.45 6.25 1.58
N ILE A 219 -6.72 6.02 1.91
CA ILE A 219 -7.70 7.07 2.16
C ILE A 219 -7.28 7.98 3.31
N LEU A 220 -6.88 7.41 4.44
CA LEU A 220 -6.54 8.18 5.65
C LEU A 220 -5.23 8.97 5.52
N SER A 221 -4.33 8.54 4.64
CA SER A 221 -3.03 9.17 4.40
C SER A 221 -3.05 10.22 3.29
N SER A 222 -4.18 10.38 2.60
CA SER A 222 -4.34 11.28 1.47
C SER A 222 -5.32 12.40 1.82
N GLU A 223 -4.79 13.61 2.07
CA GLU A 223 -5.57 14.78 2.54
C GLU A 223 -6.72 15.16 1.58
N SER A 224 -6.57 14.91 0.28
CA SER A 224 -7.59 15.20 -0.75
C SER A 224 -8.93 14.51 -0.49
N PHE A 225 -8.93 13.33 0.16
CA PHE A 225 -10.16 12.62 0.51
C PHE A 225 -10.92 13.30 1.66
N ARG A 226 -10.25 14.07 2.52
CA ARG A 226 -10.88 14.73 3.67
C ARG A 226 -11.49 16.07 3.33
N THR A 227 -10.95 16.78 2.34
CA THR A 227 -11.34 18.16 2.02
C THR A 227 -12.52 18.26 1.08
N SER A 228 -12.85 17.19 0.35
CA SER A 228 -13.90 17.20 -0.66
C SER A 228 -14.40 15.78 -0.94
N GLU A 229 -15.64 15.67 -1.42
CA GLU A 229 -16.11 14.45 -2.08
C GLU A 229 -15.13 14.09 -3.21
N SER A 230 -14.75 12.83 -3.27
CA SER A 230 -13.66 12.39 -4.13
C SER A 230 -14.03 11.12 -4.86
N PHE A 231 -13.52 11.02 -6.09
CA PHE A 231 -13.72 9.87 -6.96
C PHE A 231 -12.38 9.55 -7.60
N SER A 232 -11.74 8.49 -7.12
CA SER A 232 -10.36 8.19 -7.45
C SER A 232 -10.21 6.76 -7.97
N PRO A 233 -9.42 6.54 -9.03
CA PRO A 233 -9.08 5.19 -9.47
C PRO A 233 -8.20 4.52 -8.41
N ILE A 234 -8.57 3.30 -8.01
CA ILE A 234 -7.81 2.44 -7.10
C ILE A 234 -7.81 1.01 -7.61
N CYS A 235 -6.85 0.21 -7.19
CA CYS A 235 -6.86 -1.24 -7.42
C CYS A 235 -7.10 -1.97 -6.11
N LEU A 236 -7.69 -3.16 -6.19
CA LEU A 236 -7.79 -4.09 -5.06
C LEU A 236 -6.90 -5.30 -5.37
N PRO A 237 -5.65 -5.32 -4.85
CA PRO A 237 -4.64 -6.31 -5.24
C PRO A 237 -5.06 -7.77 -5.09
N ARG A 238 -5.87 -8.09 -4.07
CA ARG A 238 -6.33 -9.47 -3.79
C ARG A 238 -7.64 -9.81 -4.48
N TYR A 239 -8.44 -8.81 -4.85
CA TYR A 239 -9.66 -9.00 -5.65
C TYR A 239 -9.36 -9.11 -7.15
N ASN A 240 -8.73 -8.09 -7.75
CA ASN A 240 -8.30 -8.11 -9.13
C ASN A 240 -7.10 -7.16 -9.34
N PRO A 241 -5.86 -7.68 -9.35
CA PRO A 241 -4.66 -6.84 -9.43
C PRO A 241 -4.46 -6.18 -10.79
N MET A 242 -5.24 -6.53 -11.82
CA MET A 242 -5.05 -6.03 -13.19
C MET A 242 -5.98 -4.88 -13.57
N ALA A 243 -7.00 -4.60 -12.76
CA ALA A 243 -8.03 -3.62 -13.08
C ALA A 243 -8.11 -2.51 -12.04
N PHE A 244 -8.42 -1.31 -12.51
CA PHE A 244 -8.89 -0.24 -11.64
C PHE A 244 -10.37 -0.44 -11.33
N LEU A 245 -10.71 -0.13 -10.09
CA LEU A 245 -12.03 0.29 -9.66
C LEU A 245 -11.98 1.79 -9.39
N TYR A 246 -13.14 2.38 -9.18
CA TYR A 246 -13.27 3.77 -8.76
C TYR A 246 -13.86 3.81 -7.36
N ALA A 247 -13.13 4.48 -6.46
CA ALA A 247 -13.55 4.71 -5.10
C ALA A 247 -14.20 6.09 -5.00
N TYR A 248 -15.50 6.10 -4.69
CA TYR A 248 -16.17 7.26 -4.13
C TYR A 248 -15.96 7.26 -2.62
N VAL A 249 -15.42 8.35 -2.07
CA VAL A 249 -15.16 8.47 -0.63
C VAL A 249 -15.82 9.74 -0.10
N HIS A 250 -16.54 9.57 1.00
CA HIS A 250 -17.18 10.67 1.71
C HIS A 250 -16.95 10.55 3.22
N PHE A 251 -16.38 11.58 3.83
CA PHE A 251 -16.23 11.70 5.28
C PHE A 251 -17.46 12.37 5.87
N PHE A 252 -18.08 11.73 6.86
CA PHE A 252 -19.18 12.30 7.64
C PHE A 252 -18.66 13.19 8.78
N ASP A 253 -17.49 12.84 9.32
CA ASP A 253 -16.76 13.57 10.35
C ASP A 253 -15.25 13.34 10.17
N GLU A 254 -14.43 13.70 11.16
CA GLU A 254 -12.96 13.57 11.06
C GLU A 254 -12.46 12.12 10.89
N ASN A 255 -13.25 11.14 11.35
CA ASN A 255 -12.84 9.74 11.50
C ASN A 255 -13.77 8.76 10.75
N THR A 256 -15.05 9.12 10.56
CA THR A 256 -16.08 8.25 9.97
C THR A 256 -16.24 8.55 8.49
N TYR A 257 -16.12 7.53 7.64
CA TYR A 257 -16.22 7.68 6.19
C TYR A 257 -16.91 6.49 5.50
N LEU A 258 -17.64 6.80 4.44
CA LEU A 258 -18.19 5.85 3.47
C LEU A 258 -17.21 5.69 2.31
N THR A 259 -17.01 4.46 1.85
CA THR A 259 -16.32 4.15 0.60
C THR A 259 -17.18 3.24 -0.26
N LEU A 260 -17.51 3.72 -1.46
CA LEU A 260 -18.25 2.96 -2.47
C LEU A 260 -17.30 2.65 -3.63
N LEU A 261 -17.15 1.37 -3.95
CA LEU A 261 -16.28 0.89 -5.01
C LEU A 261 -17.10 0.40 -6.20
N THR A 262 -16.76 0.85 -7.40
CA THR A 262 -17.45 0.46 -8.64
C THR A 262 -16.46 0.24 -9.79
N PRO A 263 -16.74 -0.67 -10.74
CA PRO A 263 -15.97 -0.74 -11.98
C PRO A 263 -16.33 0.38 -12.96
N ARG A 264 -17.41 1.13 -12.73
CA ARG A 264 -17.90 2.19 -13.62
C ARG A 264 -17.17 3.51 -13.40
N SER A 265 -16.46 3.99 -14.42
CA SER A 265 -15.74 5.27 -14.37
C SER A 265 -16.64 6.51 -14.43
N ASP A 266 -17.93 6.35 -14.73
CA ASP A 266 -18.91 7.42 -14.94
C ASP A 266 -19.94 7.53 -13.80
N ALA A 267 -19.84 6.68 -12.78
CA ALA A 267 -20.85 6.55 -11.73
C ALA A 267 -20.76 7.60 -10.62
N PHE A 268 -19.99 8.68 -10.79
CA PHE A 268 -19.79 9.66 -9.72
C PHE A 268 -21.11 10.24 -9.16
N PHE A 269 -22.00 10.68 -10.05
CA PHE A 269 -23.28 11.27 -9.65
C PHE A 269 -24.22 10.22 -9.05
N ASP A 270 -24.31 9.03 -9.65
CA ASP A 270 -25.10 7.91 -9.12
C ASP A 270 -24.69 7.54 -7.68
N LEU A 271 -23.38 7.50 -7.41
CA LEU A 271 -22.84 7.19 -6.09
C LEU A 271 -23.01 8.33 -5.09
N LYS A 272 -22.93 9.58 -5.56
CA LYS A 272 -23.16 10.76 -4.74
C LYS A 272 -24.61 10.82 -4.26
N ASP A 273 -25.57 10.49 -5.12
CA ASP A 273 -26.99 10.47 -4.76
C ASP A 273 -27.33 9.27 -3.86
N SER A 274 -26.54 8.20 -3.92
CA SER A 274 -26.70 7.01 -3.07
C SER A 274 -26.14 7.16 -1.64
N ARG A 275 -25.37 8.23 -1.36
CA ARG A 275 -24.75 8.49 -0.05
C ARG A 275 -25.71 9.21 0.90
#